data_AF-A0A7L9BKR3-F1
#
_entry.id   AF-A0A7L9BKR3-F1
#
_cell.length_a   1.000
_cell.length_b   1.000
_cell.length_c   1.000
_cell.angle_alpha   90.00
_cell.angle_beta   90.00
_cell.angle_gamma   90.00
#
_symmetry.space_group_name_H-M   'P 1'
#
loop_
_entity.id
_entity.type
_entity.pdbx_description
1 polymer ?
#
loop_
_entity_poly.entity_id
_entity_poly.type
_entity_poly.pdbx_seq_one_letter_code
_entity_poly.pdbx_strand_id
1 'polypeptide(L)'
;MVIHKTFADFVLFLYVHMAHADGEFHETEVKVVKEKMKKLYPNESDYDKKLKEAMTLYIDFDKNQLRTLFRDTFKHFSEVKFPVKYHIYTDLYDIINADGKIDESETDALTTLKEIIDVSH
;
A
#
# COMPACT_ATOMS: atom_id res chain seq x y z
N MET A 1 4.11 2.81 16.26
CA MET A 1 4.65 1.50 15.87
C MET A 1 5.06 1.54 14.41
N VAL A 2 6.26 1.05 14.08
CA VAL A 2 6.77 0.98 12.70
C VAL A 2 7.36 -0.41 12.51
N ILE A 3 6.90 -1.14 11.49
CA ILE A 3 7.35 -2.52 11.20
C ILE A 3 8.13 -2.62 9.88
N HIS A 4 8.11 -1.56 9.07
CA HIS A 4 8.73 -1.51 7.75
C HIS A 4 10.17 -1.02 7.86
N LYS A 5 11.10 -1.74 7.23
CA LYS A 5 12.54 -1.39 7.23
C LYS A 5 12.86 -0.22 6.31
N THR A 6 12.14 -0.13 5.19
CA THR A 6 12.30 0.94 4.20
C THR A 6 10.95 1.56 3.87
N PHE A 7 10.97 2.79 3.34
CA PHE A 7 9.74 3.43 2.83
C PHE A 7 9.13 2.62 1.68
N ALA A 8 9.96 1.97 0.87
CA ALA A 8 9.49 1.10 -0.20
C ALA A 8 8.71 -0.11 0.36
N ASP A 9 9.19 -0.75 1.43
CA ASP A 9 8.46 -1.86 2.08
C ASP A 9 7.11 -1.40 2.63
N PHE A 10 7.05 -0.16 3.14
CA PHE A 10 5.80 0.45 3.57
C PHE A 10 4.85 0.71 2.40
N VAL A 11 5.33 1.24 1.28
CA VAL A 11 4.50 1.47 0.08
C VAL A 11 3.95 0.15 -0.47
N LEU A 12 4.76 -0.92 -0.49
CA LEU A 12 4.28 -2.25 -0.87
C LEU A 12 3.19 -2.76 0.08
N PHE A 13 3.32 -2.52 1.39
CA PHE A 13 2.28 -2.88 2.35
C PHE A 13 0.97 -2.11 2.09
N LEU A 14 1.04 -0.83 1.69
CA LEU A 14 -0.13 -0.06 1.27
C LEU A 14 -0.77 -0.63 0.01
N TYR A 15 0.04 -1.04 -0.97
CA TYR A 15 -0.46 -1.68 -2.19
C TYR A 15 -1.23 -2.97 -1.89
N VAL A 16 -0.69 -3.80 -0.99
CA VAL A 16 -1.35 -5.03 -0.52
C VAL A 16 -2.63 -4.72 0.26
N HIS A 17 -2.64 -3.67 1.09
CA HIS A 17 -3.85 -3.25 1.80
C HIS A 17 -4.97 -2.84 0.84
N MET A 18 -4.64 -2.10 -0.23
CA MET A 18 -5.61 -1.66 -1.23
C MET A 18 -6.13 -2.83 -2.06
N ALA A 19 -5.25 -3.72 -2.52
CA ALA A 19 -5.62 -4.94 -3.27
C ALA A 19 -6.35 -6.00 -2.41
N HIS A 20 -6.73 -5.66 -1.17
CA HIS A 20 -7.50 -6.49 -0.26
C HIS A 20 -8.57 -5.64 0.44
N ALA A 21 -8.92 -4.47 -0.11
CA ALA A 21 -9.85 -3.56 0.55
C ALA A 21 -11.26 -4.15 0.64
N ASP A 22 -11.64 -5.00 -0.32
CA ASP A 22 -12.91 -5.71 -0.37
C ASP A 22 -12.90 -7.08 0.36
N GLY A 23 -11.72 -7.53 0.82
CA GLY A 23 -11.54 -8.77 1.58
C GLY A 23 -10.99 -9.95 0.79
N GLU A 24 -10.75 -9.80 -0.52
CA GLU A 24 -10.12 -10.82 -1.36
C GLU A 24 -8.94 -10.23 -2.15
N PHE A 25 -8.04 -11.07 -2.66
CA PHE A 25 -6.96 -10.61 -3.54
C PHE A 25 -7.31 -10.95 -4.98
N HIS A 26 -7.72 -9.95 -5.78
CA HIS A 26 -8.02 -10.20 -7.18
C HIS A 26 -6.75 -10.34 -8.01
N GLU A 27 -6.76 -11.27 -8.98
CA GLU A 27 -5.59 -11.50 -9.84
C GLU A 27 -5.18 -10.24 -10.63
N THR A 28 -6.14 -9.40 -11.01
CA THR A 28 -5.93 -8.14 -11.74
C THR A 28 -5.18 -7.13 -10.89
N GLU A 29 -5.61 -6.92 -9.65
CA GLU A 29 -4.97 -6.01 -8.70
C GLU A 29 -3.56 -6.51 -8.36
N VAL A 30 -3.42 -7.81 -8.07
CA VAL A 30 -2.10 -8.43 -7.79
C VAL A 30 -1.14 -8.24 -8.96
N LYS A 31 -1.61 -8.34 -10.21
CA LYS A 31 -0.79 -8.05 -11.40
C LYS A 31 -0.37 -6.58 -11.43
N VAL A 32 -1.27 -5.64 -11.15
CA VAL A 32 -0.92 -4.22 -11.09
C VAL A 32 0.10 -3.95 -9.98
N VAL A 33 -0.09 -4.52 -8.78
CA VAL A 33 0.88 -4.43 -7.68
C VAL A 33 2.27 -4.90 -8.14
N LYS A 34 2.36 -6.05 -8.82
CA LYS A 34 3.64 -6.56 -9.36
C LYS A 34 4.28 -5.61 -10.37
N GLU A 35 3.50 -4.97 -11.25
CA GLU A 35 4.03 -3.99 -12.18
C GLU A 35 4.55 -2.73 -11.46
N LYS A 36 3.85 -2.26 -10.42
CA LYS A 36 4.32 -1.14 -9.59
C LYS A 36 5.57 -1.50 -8.79
N MET A 37 5.71 -2.75 -8.34
CA MET A 37 6.89 -3.23 -7.61
C MET A 37 8.19 -3.11 -8.41
N LYS A 38 8.16 -3.24 -9.74
CA LYS A 38 9.36 -3.06 -10.58
C LYS A 38 9.93 -1.64 -10.47
N LYS A 39 9.07 -0.64 -10.31
CA LYS A 39 9.49 0.76 -10.09
C LYS A 39 9.95 0.98 -8.65
N LEU A 40 9.28 0.32 -7.70
CA LEU A 40 9.57 0.44 -6.27
C LEU A 40 10.89 -0.22 -5.87
N TYR A 41 11.26 -1.30 -6.56
CA TYR A 41 12.47 -2.08 -6.32
C TYR A 41 13.22 -2.39 -7.63
N PRO A 42 13.85 -1.39 -8.27
CA PRO A 42 14.48 -1.58 -9.58
C PRO A 42 15.63 -2.61 -9.59
N ASN A 43 16.20 -2.90 -8.42
CA ASN A 43 17.31 -3.84 -8.24
C ASN A 43 16.86 -5.21 -7.66
N GLU A 44 15.56 -5.40 -7.43
CA GLU A 44 15.06 -6.68 -6.91
C GLU A 44 14.96 -7.71 -8.04
N SER A 45 15.37 -8.94 -7.72
CA SER A 45 15.33 -10.07 -8.66
C SER A 45 14.11 -10.97 -8.45
N ASP A 46 13.57 -11.02 -7.23
CA ASP A 46 12.46 -11.91 -6.87
C ASP A 46 11.27 -11.12 -6.30
N TYR A 47 10.51 -10.51 -7.21
CA TYR A 47 9.30 -9.76 -6.87
C TYR A 47 8.19 -10.64 -6.29
N ASP A 48 8.10 -11.91 -6.70
CA ASP A 48 7.07 -12.84 -6.25
C ASP A 48 7.26 -13.19 -4.77
N LYS A 49 8.51 -13.51 -4.38
CA LYS A 49 8.84 -13.74 -2.97
C LYS A 49 8.55 -12.51 -2.14
N LYS A 50 8.96 -11.33 -2.61
CA LYS A 50 8.77 -10.09 -1.85
C LYS A 50 7.30 -9.72 -1.68
N LEU A 51 6.50 -9.92 -2.73
CA LEU A 51 5.05 -9.72 -2.65
C LEU A 51 4.42 -10.68 -1.66
N LYS A 52 4.80 -11.97 -1.71
CA LYS A 52 4.30 -12.99 -0.79
C LYS A 52 4.62 -12.64 0.66
N GLU A 53 5.85 -12.20 0.95
CA GLU A 53 6.24 -11.74 2.29
C GLU A 53 5.38 -10.56 2.76
N ALA A 54 5.10 -9.60 1.88
CA ALA A 54 4.23 -8.47 2.20
C ALA A 54 2.77 -8.88 2.43
N MET A 55 2.25 -9.80 1.62
CA MET A 55 0.90 -10.36 1.80
C MET A 55 0.77 -11.11 3.12
N THR A 56 1.74 -11.98 3.44
CA THR A 56 1.77 -12.68 4.73
C THR A 56 1.87 -11.70 5.89
N LEU A 57 2.76 -10.72 5.81
CA LEU A 57 2.88 -9.68 6.84
C LEU A 57 1.56 -8.93 7.02
N TYR A 58 0.87 -8.59 5.92
CA TYR A 58 -0.43 -7.93 5.98
C TYR A 58 -1.46 -8.83 6.64
N ILE A 59 -1.66 -10.07 6.15
CA ILE A 59 -2.64 -11.03 6.66
C ILE A 59 -2.46 -11.26 8.17
N ASP A 60 -1.23 -11.45 8.62
CA ASP A 60 -0.90 -11.75 10.03
C ASP A 60 -1.00 -10.51 10.94
N PHE A 61 -1.07 -9.31 10.37
CA PHE A 61 -1.11 -8.07 11.13
C PHE A 61 -2.50 -7.75 11.68
N ASP A 62 -2.56 -7.26 12.92
CA ASP A 62 -3.80 -6.83 13.57
C ASP A 62 -4.42 -5.63 12.83
N LYS A 63 -5.55 -5.87 12.16
CA LYS A 63 -6.24 -4.88 11.33
C LYS A 63 -6.69 -3.65 12.13
N ASN A 64 -6.93 -3.79 13.43
CA ASN A 64 -7.29 -2.67 14.31
C ASN A 64 -6.13 -1.69 14.51
N GLN A 65 -4.89 -2.13 14.24
CA GLN A 65 -3.69 -1.30 14.38
C GLN A 65 -3.27 -0.63 13.06
N LEU A 66 -3.94 -0.92 11.92
CA LEU A 66 -3.52 -0.42 10.60
C LEU A 66 -3.48 1.11 10.56
N ARG A 67 -4.51 1.77 11.09
CA ARG A 67 -4.56 3.24 11.15
C ARG A 67 -3.37 3.83 11.91
N THR A 68 -3.04 3.25 13.07
CA THR A 68 -1.90 3.66 13.89
C THR A 68 -0.58 3.38 13.17
N LEU A 69 -0.44 2.21 12.55
CA LEU A 69 0.75 1.81 11.80
C LEU A 69 1.02 2.77 10.65
N PHE A 70 0.00 3.09 9.85
CA PHE A 70 0.13 3.98 8.69
C PHE A 70 0.58 5.37 9.12
N ARG A 71 -0.13 5.97 10.08
CA ARG A 71 0.23 7.28 10.64
C ARG A 71 1.66 7.32 11.16
N ASP A 72 2.03 6.36 12.00
CA ASP A 72 3.34 6.34 12.65
C ASP A 72 4.46 6.07 11.64
N THR A 73 4.20 5.25 10.61
CA THR A 73 5.17 4.97 9.54
C THR A 73 5.35 6.18 8.62
N PHE A 74 4.27 6.89 8.24
CA PHE A 74 4.36 8.15 7.50
C PHE A 74 5.13 9.22 8.26
N LYS A 75 4.92 9.31 9.58
CA LYS A 75 5.69 10.21 10.46
C LYS A 75 7.16 9.80 10.56
N HIS A 76 7.45 8.50 10.63
CA HIS A 76 8.82 8.00 10.64
C HIS A 76 9.58 8.34 9.36
N PHE A 77 8.91 8.30 8.21
CA PHE A 77 9.46 8.68 6.91
C PHE A 77 9.05 10.11 6.51
N SER A 78 8.97 11.05 7.46
CA SER A 78 8.53 12.43 7.20
C SER A 78 9.43 13.20 6.23
N GLU A 79 10.69 12.81 6.09
CA GLU A 79 11.65 13.38 5.14
C GLU A 79 11.31 13.07 3.66
N VAL A 80 10.41 12.11 3.42
CA VAL A 80 9.93 11.81 2.07
C VAL A 80 9.11 12.98 1.54
N LYS A 81 9.56 13.52 0.40
CA LYS A 81 8.96 14.70 -0.22
C LYS A 81 7.51 14.45 -0.64
N PHE A 82 6.70 15.52 -0.56
CA PHE A 82 5.28 15.52 -0.94
C PHE A 82 4.98 14.92 -2.34
N PRO A 83 5.77 15.18 -3.41
CA PRO A 83 5.50 14.58 -4.72
C PRO A 83 5.57 13.05 -4.73
N VAL A 84 6.44 12.46 -3.90
CA VAL A 84 6.52 10.99 -3.74
C VAL A 84 5.26 10.47 -3.05
N LYS A 85 4.75 11.20 -2.05
CA LYS A 85 3.48 10.86 -1.38
C LYS A 85 2.29 10.94 -2.34
N TYR A 86 2.28 11.91 -3.24
CA TYR A 86 1.21 12.06 -4.22
C TYR A 86 1.17 10.92 -5.25
N HIS A 87 2.35 10.49 -5.73
CA HIS A 87 2.43 9.35 -6.65
C HIS A 87 1.91 8.05 -6.04
N ILE A 88 2.06 7.85 -4.72
CA ILE A 88 1.50 6.69 -4.04
C ILE A 88 -0.01 6.66 -4.24
N TYR A 89 -0.74 7.76 -4.08
CA TYR A 89 -2.20 7.76 -4.27
C TYR A 89 -2.64 7.39 -5.68
N THR A 90 -1.91 7.86 -6.69
CA THR A 90 -2.16 7.46 -8.08
C THR A 90 -1.98 5.96 -8.23
N ASP A 91 -0.91 5.39 -7.66
CA ASP A 91 -0.68 3.95 -7.71
C ASP A 91 -1.75 3.16 -6.94
N LEU A 92 -2.21 3.65 -5.77
CA LEU A 92 -3.29 3.02 -5.00
C LEU A 92 -4.60 2.99 -5.78
N TYR A 93 -4.92 4.09 -6.46
CA TYR A 93 -6.11 4.17 -7.31
C TYR A 93 -6.01 3.23 -8.52
N ASP A 94 -4.84 3.17 -9.17
CA ASP A 94 -4.61 2.26 -10.29
C ASP A 94 -4.75 0.78 -9.88
N ILE A 95 -4.42 0.44 -8.63
CA ILE A 95 -4.55 -0.92 -8.10
C ILE A 95 -6.02 -1.32 -7.97
N ILE A 96 -6.83 -0.54 -7.26
CA ILE A 96 -8.25 -0.88 -7.06
C ILE A 96 -9.05 -0.79 -8.35
N ASN A 97 -8.68 0.11 -9.27
CA ASN A 97 -9.34 0.24 -10.57
C ASN A 97 -8.82 -0.77 -11.62
N ALA A 98 -8.05 -1.79 -11.23
CA ALA A 98 -7.37 -2.69 -12.17
C ALA A 98 -8.32 -3.49 -13.07
N ASP A 99 -9.53 -3.79 -12.58
CA ASP A 99 -10.57 -4.51 -13.31
C ASP A 99 -11.58 -3.58 -14.01
N GLY A 100 -11.41 -2.25 -13.85
CA GLY A 100 -12.29 -1.22 -14.39
C GLY A 100 -13.55 -0.96 -13.57
N LYS A 101 -13.66 -1.54 -12.38
CA LYS A 101 -14.70 -1.25 -11.39
C LYS A 101 -14.03 -0.75 -10.11
N ILE A 102 -14.76 0.07 -9.36
CA ILE A 102 -14.34 0.50 -8.04
C ILE A 102 -15.55 0.34 -7.13
N ASP A 103 -15.37 -0.44 -6.07
CA ASP A 103 -16.39 -0.68 -5.07
C ASP A 103 -16.30 0.34 -3.92
N GLU A 104 -17.36 0.39 -3.10
CA GLU A 104 -17.48 1.34 -1.99
C GLU A 104 -16.36 1.11 -0.95
N SER A 105 -16.05 -0.15 -0.64
CA SER A 105 -14.97 -0.54 0.28
C SER A 105 -13.59 -0.03 -0.14
N GLU A 106 -13.29 -0.06 -1.45
CA GLU A 106 -12.02 0.41 -2.01
C GLU A 106 -11.92 1.94 -1.97
N THR A 107 -13.04 2.61 -2.25
CA THR A 107 -13.16 4.07 -2.14
C THR A 107 -12.95 4.52 -0.69
N ASP A 108 -13.55 3.80 0.27
CA ASP A 108 -13.41 4.06 1.70
C ASP A 108 -11.99 3.82 2.19
N ALA A 109 -11.33 2.75 1.74
CA ALA A 109 -9.94 2.45 2.06
C ALA A 109 -8.99 3.56 1.56
N LEU A 110 -9.17 4.01 0.31
CA LEU A 110 -8.38 5.09 -0.27
C LEU A 110 -8.61 6.42 0.45
N THR A 111 -9.85 6.71 0.83
CA THR A 111 -10.22 7.93 1.57
C THR A 111 -9.61 7.93 2.97
N THR A 112 -9.71 6.80 3.67
CA THR A 112 -9.11 6.62 5.00
C THR A 112 -7.61 6.84 4.98
N LEU A 113 -6.92 6.34 3.94
CA LEU A 113 -5.48 6.57 3.78
C LEU A 113 -5.14 8.04 3.55
N LYS A 114 -5.92 8.76 2.72
CA LYS A 114 -5.74 10.20 2.50
C LYS A 114 -5.83 10.97 3.82
N GLU A 115 -6.86 10.70 4.61
CA GLU A 115 -7.05 11.36 5.91
C GLU A 115 -5.87 11.12 6.86
N ILE A 116 -5.36 9.89 6.93
CA ILE A 116 -4.23 9.54 7.79
C ILE A 116 -2.98 10.36 7.42
N ILE A 117 -2.73 10.52 6.13
CA ILE A 117 -1.54 11.21 5.60
C ILE A 117 -1.67 12.72 5.77
N ASP A 118 -2.86 13.28 5.50
CA ASP A 118 -3.13 14.71 5.65
C ASP A 118 -3.02 15.17 7.11
N VAL A 119 -3.47 14.34 8.06
CA VAL A 119 -3.32 14.60 9.52
C VAL A 119 -1.87 14.42 9.99
N SER A 120 -1.02 13.77 9.19
CA SER A 120 0.40 13.55 9.50
C SER A 120 1.32 14.64 8.93
N HIS A 121 0.78 15.66 8.23
CA HIS A 121 1.48 16.88 7.82
C HIS A 121 1.38 17.96 8.90
#